data_AF-A0A1F0CG28-F1
#
_entry.id   AF-A0A1F0CG28-F1
#
_cell.length_a   1.000
_cell.length_b   1.000
_cell.length_c   1.000
_cell.angle_alpha   90.00
_cell.angle_beta   90.00
_cell.angle_gamma   90.00
#
_symmetry.space_group_name_H-M   'P 1'
#
loop_
_entity.id
_entity.type
_entity.pdbx_description
1 polymer ?
#
loop_
_entity_poly.entity_id
_entity_poly.type
_entity_poly.pdbx_seq_one_letter_code
_entity_poly.pdbx_strand_id
1 'polypeptide(L)'
;MQEITTQNDFDYSLVDFETQEFLQERSNIIYGIQSKSAYEIGKQLVKAQEVLAKNRYGCFEEWYSSLGFRKTKAYEYINHYNFIRSQSEQLNIETFEELPKKLQSEMSKPSANPELNQKVFDGDITTHKQYKELERQLKLAEADKERLKQQNERLAEQALSAKVVEKEVVIEKVPDDYESTKQLNRTLLDKNKELSTTLEEAEWELDSKKLELSTIKLESQRAIEVTNQIRHLEGKKEKLENLVTSISELSSIISDVQNFFDTKMAPLRFKPIINNVNAHYSVTEVTKMVNTVQTWCDEMYKIIPSGNRKTVEEVIINE
;
A
#
# COMPACT_ATOMS: atom_id res chain seq x y z
N MET A 1 -3.18 26.17 -31.06
CA MET A 1 -2.29 25.00 -30.93
C MET A 1 -3.18 23.78 -30.88
N GLN A 2 -3.02 22.85 -31.83
CA GLN A 2 -3.85 21.66 -31.95
C GLN A 2 -3.63 20.76 -30.72
N GLU A 3 -4.67 20.57 -29.93
CA GLU A 3 -4.73 19.50 -28.93
C GLU A 3 -4.76 18.17 -29.68
N ILE A 4 -3.65 17.45 -29.63
CA ILE A 4 -3.58 16.07 -30.13
C ILE A 4 -4.43 15.23 -29.18
N THR A 5 -5.67 14.97 -29.61
CA THR A 5 -6.56 13.96 -29.06
C THR A 5 -5.87 12.61 -29.17
N THR A 6 -5.25 12.13 -28.09
CA THR A 6 -4.76 10.74 -28.01
C THR A 6 -5.83 9.88 -27.35
N GLN A 7 -6.73 9.47 -28.24
CA GLN A 7 -7.48 8.22 -28.20
C GLN A 7 -6.53 7.05 -27.85
N ASN A 8 -6.95 6.19 -26.92
CA ASN A 8 -6.71 4.74 -26.89
C ASN A 8 -7.05 4.21 -25.49
N ASP A 9 -8.35 4.10 -25.21
CA ASP A 9 -8.77 2.98 -24.38
C ASP A 9 -8.51 1.72 -25.22
N PHE A 10 -7.94 0.67 -24.62
CA PHE A 10 -7.70 -0.58 -25.32
C PHE A 10 -9.04 -1.17 -25.77
N ASP A 11 -9.17 -1.47 -27.06
CA ASP A 11 -10.40 -2.06 -27.60
C ASP A 11 -10.39 -3.57 -27.34
N TYR A 12 -11.09 -3.96 -26.28
CA TYR A 12 -11.21 -5.36 -25.86
C TYR A 12 -11.98 -6.24 -26.86
N SER A 13 -12.72 -5.65 -27.81
CA SER A 13 -13.41 -6.43 -28.86
C SER A 13 -12.46 -7.07 -29.88
N LEU A 14 -11.17 -6.69 -29.84
CA LEU A 14 -10.13 -7.19 -30.73
C LEU A 14 -9.54 -8.54 -30.28
N VAL A 15 -9.90 -9.02 -29.09
CA VAL A 15 -9.38 -10.28 -28.51
C VAL A 15 -10.54 -11.22 -28.18
N ASP A 16 -10.22 -12.50 -27.96
CA ASP A 16 -11.20 -13.47 -27.48
C ASP A 16 -11.63 -13.17 -26.03
N PHE A 17 -12.73 -13.79 -25.60
CA PHE A 17 -13.34 -13.55 -24.30
C PHE A 17 -12.39 -13.82 -23.13
N GLU A 18 -11.60 -14.90 -23.18
CA GLU A 18 -10.69 -15.27 -22.10
C GLU A 18 -9.54 -14.26 -21.99
N THR A 19 -8.97 -13.85 -23.13
CA THR A 19 -7.94 -12.80 -23.18
C THR A 19 -8.50 -11.45 -22.72
N GLN A 20 -9.75 -11.12 -23.08
CA GLN A 20 -10.41 -9.90 -22.63
C GLN A 20 -10.53 -9.87 -21.10
N GLU A 21 -11.09 -10.92 -20.49
CA GLU A 21 -11.26 -10.98 -19.02
C GLU A 21 -9.91 -10.86 -18.32
N PHE A 22 -8.88 -11.57 -18.80
CA PHE A 22 -7.53 -11.48 -18.25
C PHE A 22 -6.98 -10.05 -18.30
N LEU A 23 -7.07 -9.37 -19.45
CA LEU A 23 -6.54 -8.00 -19.60
C LEU A 23 -7.33 -6.97 -18.80
N GLN A 24 -8.64 -7.16 -18.64
CA GLN A 24 -9.47 -6.32 -17.77
C GLN A 24 -9.07 -6.48 -16.30
N GLU A 25 -8.89 -7.71 -15.84
CA GLU A 25 -8.41 -7.99 -14.48
C GLU A 25 -7.03 -7.35 -14.24
N ARG A 26 -6.07 -7.51 -15.17
CA ARG A 26 -4.75 -6.87 -15.07
C ARG A 26 -4.86 -5.35 -15.03
N SER A 27 -5.77 -4.76 -15.79
CA SER A 27 -5.98 -3.31 -15.83
C SER A 27 -6.55 -2.79 -14.51
N ASN A 28 -7.55 -3.46 -13.93
CA ASN A 28 -8.13 -3.10 -12.64
C ASN A 28 -7.09 -3.14 -11.51
N ILE A 29 -6.22 -4.16 -11.50
CA ILE A 29 -5.10 -4.25 -10.55
C ILE A 29 -4.16 -3.03 -10.71
N ILE A 30 -3.80 -2.67 -11.94
CA ILE A 30 -2.94 -1.51 -12.21
C ILE A 30 -3.62 -0.21 -11.77
N TYR A 31 -4.91 -0.04 -12.02
CA TYR A 31 -5.67 1.13 -11.58
C TYR A 31 -5.70 1.23 -10.06
N GLY A 32 -5.95 0.13 -9.35
CA GLY A 32 -5.90 0.09 -7.89
C GLY A 32 -4.53 0.48 -7.34
N ILE A 33 -3.44 -0.02 -7.92
CA ILE A 33 -2.07 0.37 -7.51
C ILE A 33 -1.84 1.87 -7.74
N GLN A 34 -2.25 2.39 -8.90
CA GLN A 34 -2.10 3.81 -9.23
C GLN A 34 -2.93 4.70 -8.32
N SER A 35 -4.15 4.29 -7.99
CA SER A 35 -5.05 5.00 -7.07
C SER A 35 -4.46 5.06 -5.66
N LYS A 36 -4.03 3.92 -5.11
CA LYS A 36 -3.38 3.85 -3.78
C LYS A 36 -2.10 4.69 -3.73
N SER A 37 -1.30 4.66 -4.79
CA SER A 37 -0.11 5.51 -4.89
C SER A 37 -0.48 7.00 -4.93
N ALA A 38 -1.50 7.37 -5.71
CA ALA A 38 -2.00 8.74 -5.79
C ALA A 38 -2.53 9.25 -4.44
N TYR A 39 -3.26 8.41 -3.71
CA TYR A 39 -3.74 8.68 -2.36
C TYR A 39 -2.59 8.96 -1.38
N GLU A 40 -1.60 8.06 -1.28
CA GLU A 40 -0.48 8.24 -0.34
C GLU A 40 0.40 9.44 -0.68
N ILE A 41 0.65 9.70 -1.97
CA ILE A 41 1.37 10.91 -2.40
C ILE A 41 0.57 12.15 -2.04
N GLY A 42 -0.74 12.17 -2.36
CA GLY A 42 -1.63 13.28 -2.06
C GLY A 42 -1.70 13.60 -0.57
N LYS A 43 -1.75 12.58 0.28
CA LYS A 43 -1.72 12.70 1.75
C LYS A 43 -0.47 13.43 2.24
N GLN A 44 0.71 13.10 1.72
CA GLN A 44 1.95 13.79 2.10
C GLN A 44 1.98 15.23 1.57
N LEU A 45 1.50 15.47 0.34
CA LEU A 45 1.43 16.80 -0.24
C LEU A 45 0.50 17.73 0.56
N VAL A 46 -0.67 17.25 1.01
CA VAL A 46 -1.59 18.03 1.86
C VAL A 46 -0.94 18.35 3.21
N LYS A 47 -0.32 17.37 3.88
CA LYS A 47 0.38 17.62 5.15
C LYS A 47 1.48 18.67 5.02
N ALA A 48 2.30 18.58 3.97
CA ALA A 48 3.34 19.56 3.71
C ALA A 48 2.73 20.94 3.42
N GLN A 49 1.65 21.01 2.63
CA GLN A 49 0.94 22.25 2.33
C GLN A 49 0.42 22.91 3.62
N GLU A 50 -0.21 22.15 4.52
CA GLU A 50 -0.73 22.66 5.80
C GLU A 50 0.37 23.24 6.69
N VAL A 51 1.51 22.54 6.81
CA VAL A 51 2.65 23.00 7.60
C VAL A 51 3.26 24.27 7.01
N LEU A 52 3.46 24.30 5.69
CA LEU A 52 4.09 25.45 5.02
C LEU A 52 3.16 26.66 4.94
N ALA A 53 1.84 26.46 4.87
CA ALA A 53 0.84 27.52 4.94
C ALA A 53 0.85 28.22 6.30
N LYS A 54 0.91 27.45 7.40
CA LYS A 54 0.95 28.00 8.78
C LYS A 54 2.16 28.88 9.02
N ASN A 55 3.30 28.51 8.45
CA ASN A 55 4.57 29.21 8.69
C ASN A 55 4.90 30.28 7.64
N ARG A 56 3.98 30.56 6.69
CA ARG A 56 4.11 31.58 5.62
C ARG A 56 5.39 31.46 4.78
N TYR A 57 5.99 30.27 4.70
CA TYR A 57 7.26 30.07 4.00
C TYR A 57 7.13 30.17 2.48
N GLY A 58 5.92 30.06 1.91
CA GLY A 58 5.71 30.21 0.46
C GLY A 58 6.44 29.19 -0.42
N CYS A 59 7.16 28.22 0.16
CA CYS A 59 8.06 27.31 -0.54
C CYS A 59 7.43 25.97 -0.93
N PHE A 60 6.10 25.83 -0.85
CA PHE A 60 5.43 24.58 -1.21
C PHE A 60 5.68 24.20 -2.67
N GLU A 61 5.64 25.19 -3.57
CA GLU A 61 5.91 24.99 -5.00
C GLU A 61 7.35 24.58 -5.28
N GLU A 62 8.31 25.22 -4.63
CA GLU A 62 9.73 24.87 -4.72
C GLU A 62 9.97 23.44 -4.19
N TRP A 63 9.34 23.09 -3.07
CA TRP A 63 9.50 21.78 -2.44
C TRP A 63 8.95 20.66 -3.32
N TYR A 64 7.69 20.71 -3.77
CA TYR A 64 7.18 19.62 -4.62
C TYR A 64 7.89 19.57 -5.97
N SER A 65 8.40 20.70 -6.48
CA SER A 65 9.18 20.75 -7.71
C SER A 65 10.54 20.06 -7.52
N SER A 66 11.16 20.19 -6.35
CA SER A 66 12.41 19.48 -6.00
C SER A 66 12.25 17.96 -5.99
N LEU A 67 11.02 17.46 -5.75
CA LEU A 67 10.67 16.04 -5.83
C LEU A 67 10.36 15.58 -7.27
N GLY A 68 10.45 16.48 -8.25
CA GLY A 68 10.17 16.20 -9.66
C GLY A 68 8.70 16.32 -10.05
N PHE A 69 7.82 16.80 -9.16
CA PHE A 69 6.42 17.00 -9.50
C PHE A 69 6.20 18.32 -10.23
N ARG A 70 5.39 18.27 -11.29
CA ARG A 70 4.80 19.48 -11.88
C ARG A 70 3.60 19.91 -11.04
N LYS A 71 3.29 21.21 -11.05
CA LYS A 71 2.11 21.78 -10.37
C LYS A 71 0.84 20.99 -10.65
N THR A 72 0.53 20.75 -11.93
CA THR A 72 -0.68 19.99 -12.32
C THR A 72 -0.74 18.63 -11.63
N LYS A 73 0.38 17.90 -11.60
CA LYS A 73 0.41 16.54 -11.04
C LYS A 73 0.37 16.51 -9.52
N ALA A 74 1.01 17.48 -8.86
CA ALA A 74 0.91 17.65 -7.42
C ALA A 74 -0.54 17.93 -6.99
N TYR A 75 -1.23 18.85 -7.67
CA TYR A 75 -2.63 19.15 -7.37
C TYR A 75 -3.59 18.03 -7.76
N GLU A 76 -3.32 17.27 -8.82
CA GLU A 76 -4.07 16.04 -9.12
C GLU A 76 -4.01 15.04 -7.96
N TYR A 77 -2.84 14.81 -7.35
CA TYR A 77 -2.72 13.93 -6.19
C TYR A 77 -3.43 14.48 -4.94
N ILE A 78 -3.31 15.79 -4.68
CA ILE A 78 -4.02 16.45 -3.58
C ILE A 78 -5.54 16.29 -3.74
N ASN A 79 -6.05 16.56 -4.94
CA ASN A 79 -7.45 16.43 -5.26
C ASN A 79 -7.94 14.98 -5.12
N HIS A 80 -7.16 14.01 -5.61
CA HIS A 80 -7.45 12.60 -5.47
C HIS A 80 -7.54 12.16 -4.00
N TYR A 81 -6.58 12.56 -3.16
CA TYR A 81 -6.61 12.30 -1.72
C TYR A 81 -7.83 12.93 -1.03
N ASN A 82 -8.11 14.21 -1.32
CA ASN A 82 -9.24 14.91 -0.74
C ASN A 82 -10.59 14.29 -1.16
N PHE A 83 -10.69 13.82 -2.40
CA PHE A 83 -11.87 13.15 -2.91
C PHE A 83 -12.11 11.81 -2.23
N ILE A 84 -11.08 10.96 -2.08
CA ILE A 84 -11.21 9.70 -1.34
C ILE A 84 -11.59 9.97 0.12
N ARG A 85 -10.94 10.95 0.76
CA ARG A 85 -11.24 11.36 2.13
C ARG A 85 -12.69 11.86 2.29
N SER A 86 -13.29 12.46 1.26
CA SER A 86 -14.67 12.92 1.31
C SER A 86 -15.70 11.82 1.06
N GLN A 87 -15.28 10.60 0.67
CA GLN A 87 -16.21 9.49 0.52
C GLN A 87 -16.50 8.87 1.89
N SER A 88 -17.78 8.74 2.22
CA SER A 88 -18.25 8.11 3.45
C SER A 88 -18.34 6.57 3.34
N GLU A 89 -18.53 6.04 2.13
CA GLU A 89 -18.76 4.62 1.91
C GLU A 89 -17.50 3.92 1.37
N GLN A 90 -17.09 2.86 2.06
CA GLN A 90 -15.94 2.03 1.66
C GLN A 90 -16.10 1.45 0.25
N LEU A 91 -17.33 1.10 -0.13
CA LEU A 91 -17.63 0.60 -1.47
C LEU A 91 -17.34 1.65 -2.56
N ASN A 92 -17.60 2.93 -2.29
CA ASN A 92 -17.30 4.01 -3.22
C ASN A 92 -15.78 4.22 -3.35
N ILE A 93 -15.02 3.99 -2.27
CA ILE A 93 -13.55 4.02 -2.31
C ILE A 93 -13.03 2.87 -3.18
N GLU A 94 -13.47 1.64 -2.93
CA GLU A 94 -13.05 0.45 -3.70
C GLU A 94 -13.41 0.59 -5.18
N THR A 95 -14.66 0.97 -5.46
CA THR A 95 -15.12 1.22 -6.82
C THR A 95 -14.27 2.31 -7.49
N PHE A 96 -13.99 3.42 -6.79
CA PHE A 96 -13.15 4.49 -7.32
C PHE A 96 -11.72 4.05 -7.63
N GLU A 97 -11.11 3.21 -6.78
CA GLU A 97 -9.76 2.69 -7.01
C GLU A 97 -9.63 1.83 -8.27
N GLU A 98 -10.70 1.11 -8.62
CA GLU A 98 -10.77 0.25 -9.80
C GLU A 98 -11.12 1.01 -11.09
N LEU A 99 -11.60 2.26 -11.00
CA LEU A 99 -11.94 3.06 -12.16
C LEU A 99 -10.72 3.40 -13.03
N PRO A 100 -10.90 3.53 -14.36
CA PRO A 100 -9.86 4.09 -15.22
C PRO A 100 -9.37 5.45 -14.73
N LYS A 101 -8.05 5.67 -14.78
CA LYS A 101 -7.37 6.89 -14.31
C LYS A 101 -8.00 8.21 -14.78
N LYS A 102 -8.53 8.25 -16.00
CA LYS A 102 -9.18 9.45 -16.54
C LYS A 102 -10.49 9.76 -15.81
N LEU A 103 -11.30 8.75 -15.50
CA LEU A 103 -12.52 8.93 -14.70
C LEU A 103 -12.18 9.36 -13.28
N GLN A 104 -11.20 8.70 -12.64
CA GLN A 104 -10.73 9.11 -11.32
C GLN A 104 -10.30 10.59 -11.30
N SER A 105 -9.58 11.03 -12.34
CA SER A 105 -9.13 12.41 -12.48
C SER A 105 -10.26 13.41 -12.74
N GLU A 106 -11.35 13.02 -13.42
CA GLU A 106 -12.49 13.91 -13.62
C GLU A 106 -13.33 14.02 -12.35
N MET A 107 -13.58 12.90 -11.65
CA MET A 107 -14.40 12.85 -10.44
C MET A 107 -13.76 13.58 -9.26
N SER A 108 -12.43 13.52 -9.15
CA SER A 108 -11.68 14.15 -8.06
C SER A 108 -11.45 15.65 -8.24
N LYS A 109 -11.83 16.25 -9.37
CA LYS A 109 -11.66 17.70 -9.58
C LYS A 109 -12.54 18.50 -8.61
N PRO A 110 -12.09 19.66 -8.13
CA PRO A 110 -12.92 20.57 -7.34
C PRO A 110 -14.17 21.06 -8.08
N SER A 111 -14.14 21.03 -9.42
CA SER A 111 -15.26 21.41 -10.28
C SER A 111 -16.11 20.22 -10.75
N ALA A 112 -15.89 19.02 -10.22
CA ALA A 112 -16.67 17.84 -10.58
C ALA A 112 -18.11 17.99 -10.11
N ASN A 113 -19.07 17.47 -10.89
CA ASN A 113 -20.48 17.48 -10.51
C ASN A 113 -20.78 16.22 -9.65
N PRO A 114 -21.27 16.38 -8.40
CA PRO A 114 -21.59 15.26 -7.52
C PRO A 114 -22.61 14.28 -8.13
N GLU A 115 -23.61 14.76 -8.86
CA GLU A 115 -24.62 13.90 -9.50
C GLU A 115 -24.02 13.00 -10.59
N LEU A 116 -23.01 13.49 -11.32
CA LEU A 116 -22.29 12.68 -12.30
C LEU A 116 -21.39 11.65 -11.62
N ASN A 117 -20.74 12.02 -10.53
CA ASN A 117 -19.93 11.08 -9.74
C ASN A 117 -20.79 9.95 -9.19
N GLN A 118 -22.01 10.25 -8.70
CA GLN A 118 -22.94 9.23 -8.23
C GLN A 118 -23.32 8.26 -9.36
N LYS A 119 -23.61 8.76 -10.57
CA LYS A 119 -23.89 7.91 -11.74
C LYS A 119 -22.70 7.03 -12.16
N VAL A 120 -21.47 7.43 -11.85
CA VAL A 120 -20.31 6.56 -12.04
C VAL A 120 -20.32 5.43 -11.01
N PHE A 121 -20.62 5.71 -9.74
CA PHE A 121 -20.74 4.69 -8.69
C PHE A 121 -21.91 3.74 -8.94
N ASP A 122 -23.03 4.25 -9.45
CA ASP A 122 -24.21 3.45 -9.80
C ASP A 122 -23.99 2.57 -11.05
N GLY A 123 -22.89 2.77 -11.77
CA GLY A 123 -22.53 2.02 -12.99
C GLY A 123 -23.16 2.53 -14.28
N ASP A 124 -23.93 3.62 -14.24
CA ASP A 124 -24.55 4.27 -15.41
C ASP A 124 -23.50 4.91 -16.34
N ILE A 125 -22.35 5.32 -15.79
CA ILE A 125 -21.24 5.92 -16.53
C ILE A 125 -20.00 5.04 -16.37
N THR A 126 -19.69 4.29 -17.41
CA THR A 126 -18.52 3.38 -17.42
C THR A 126 -17.33 3.95 -18.19
N THR A 127 -17.53 5.01 -18.96
CA THR A 127 -16.49 5.60 -19.81
C THR A 127 -16.29 7.10 -19.59
N HIS A 128 -15.05 7.56 -19.76
CA HIS A 128 -14.72 8.98 -19.72
C HIS A 128 -15.49 9.81 -20.76
N LYS A 129 -15.80 9.22 -21.93
CA LYS A 129 -16.58 9.91 -22.98
C LYS A 129 -18.02 10.19 -22.53
N GLN A 130 -18.69 9.20 -21.93
CA GLN A 130 -20.04 9.38 -21.40
C GLN A 130 -20.06 10.44 -20.29
N TYR A 131 -19.09 10.40 -19.38
CA TYR A 131 -18.95 11.39 -18.32
C TYR A 131 -18.87 12.81 -18.90
N LYS A 132 -18.02 13.03 -19.92
CA LYS A 132 -17.84 14.35 -20.55
C LYS A 132 -19.07 14.84 -21.31
N GLU A 133 -19.78 13.96 -22.02
CA GLU A 133 -20.96 14.38 -22.76
C GLU A 133 -22.11 14.77 -21.81
N LEU A 134 -22.30 14.01 -20.73
CA LEU A 134 -23.30 14.35 -19.70
C LEU A 134 -22.94 15.64 -18.97
N GLU A 135 -21.66 15.87 -18.66
CA GLU A 135 -21.17 17.14 -18.11
C GLU A 135 -21.52 18.32 -19.03
N ARG A 136 -21.34 18.16 -20.34
CA ARG A 136 -21.67 19.17 -21.33
C ARG A 136 -23.18 19.44 -21.40
N GLN A 137 -24.00 18.38 -21.37
CA GLN A 137 -25.46 18.51 -21.41
C GLN A 137 -26.00 19.22 -20.16
N LEU A 138 -25.48 18.89 -18.97
CA LEU A 138 -25.87 19.56 -17.73
C LEU A 138 -25.53 21.06 -17.77
N LYS A 139 -24.33 21.42 -18.23
CA LYS A 139 -23.93 22.83 -18.40
C LYS A 139 -24.84 23.59 -19.34
N LEU A 140 -25.28 22.97 -20.44
CA LEU A 140 -26.23 23.59 -21.37
C LEU A 140 -27.63 23.74 -20.74
N ALA A 141 -28.12 22.72 -20.05
CA ALA A 141 -29.41 22.75 -19.37
C ALA A 141 -29.45 23.81 -18.26
N GLU A 142 -28.38 23.97 -17.47
CA GLU A 142 -28.26 25.03 -16.47
C GLU A 142 -28.27 26.42 -17.10
N ALA A 143 -27.55 26.62 -18.20
CA ALA A 143 -27.53 27.89 -18.93
C ALA A 143 -28.92 28.24 -19.50
N ASP A 144 -29.65 27.26 -20.05
CA ASP A 144 -31.02 27.46 -20.54
C ASP A 144 -32.00 27.75 -19.40
N LYS A 145 -31.87 27.06 -18.25
CA LYS A 145 -32.68 27.30 -17.05
C LYS A 145 -32.49 28.72 -16.53
N GLU A 146 -31.26 29.20 -16.46
CA GLU A 146 -30.96 30.57 -16.02
C GLU A 146 -31.51 31.60 -17.00
N ARG A 147 -31.40 31.37 -18.32
CA ARG A 147 -32.03 32.22 -19.35
C ARG A 147 -33.55 32.30 -19.18
N LEU A 148 -34.21 31.16 -18.95
CA LEU A 148 -35.66 31.08 -18.74
C LEU A 148 -36.08 31.77 -17.44
N LYS A 149 -35.29 31.65 -16.38
CA LYS A 149 -35.54 32.34 -15.10
C LYS A 149 -35.52 33.85 -15.28
N GLN A 150 -34.50 34.39 -15.95
CA GLN A 150 -34.41 35.82 -16.26
C GLN A 150 -35.57 36.30 -17.14
N GLN A 151 -36.04 35.46 -18.08
CA GLN A 151 -37.21 35.79 -18.90
C GLN A 151 -38.50 35.82 -18.07
N ASN A 152 -38.68 34.86 -17.16
CA ASN A 152 -39.83 34.82 -16.26
C ASN A 152 -39.86 36.01 -15.29
N GLU A 153 -38.71 36.40 -14.73
CA GLU A 153 -38.60 37.58 -13.86
C GLU A 153 -39.00 38.86 -14.60
N ARG A 154 -38.53 39.04 -15.85
CA ARG A 154 -38.93 40.17 -16.70
C ARG A 154 -40.42 40.19 -17.00
N LEU A 155 -41.02 39.02 -17.28
CA LEU A 155 -42.46 38.90 -17.51
C LEU A 155 -43.27 39.19 -16.24
N ALA A 156 -42.79 38.76 -15.07
CA ALA A 156 -43.42 39.04 -13.78
C ALA A 156 -43.37 40.53 -13.43
N GLU A 157 -42.25 41.22 -13.66
CA GLU A 157 -42.11 42.66 -13.50
C GLU A 157 -43.05 43.44 -14.44
N GLN A 158 -43.16 43.00 -15.70
CA GLN A 158 -44.12 43.56 -16.66
C GLN A 158 -45.57 43.37 -16.21
N ALA A 159 -45.92 42.18 -15.69
CA ALA A 159 -47.26 41.89 -15.18
C ALA A 159 -47.60 42.70 -13.91
N LEU A 160 -46.62 42.95 -13.04
CA LEU A 160 -46.80 43.79 -11.83
C LEU A 160 -47.00 45.27 -12.19
N SER A 161 -46.37 45.76 -13.26
CA SER A 161 -46.55 47.13 -13.77
C SER A 161 -47.92 47.36 -14.43
N ALA A 162 -48.64 46.30 -14.78
CA ALA A 162 -49.89 46.35 -15.57
C ALA A 162 -51.18 46.23 -14.74
N LYS A 163 -51.13 46.19 -13.40
CA LYS A 163 -52.32 45.93 -12.59
C LYS A 163 -52.39 46.80 -11.32
N VAL A 164 -52.99 47.98 -11.45
CA VAL A 164 -53.58 48.71 -10.30
C VAL A 164 -54.92 48.05 -10.00
N VAL A 165 -54.99 47.27 -8.93
CA VAL A 165 -56.25 46.78 -8.34
C VAL A 165 -56.17 46.95 -6.83
N GLU A 166 -57.15 47.66 -6.28
CA GLU A 166 -57.38 47.93 -4.86
C GLU A 166 -57.43 46.62 -4.06
N LYS A 167 -56.74 46.58 -2.91
CA LYS A 167 -56.70 45.40 -2.03
C LYS A 167 -57.35 45.75 -0.69
N GLU A 168 -58.52 45.18 -0.43
CA GLU A 168 -59.14 45.11 0.89
C GLU A 168 -58.20 44.39 1.87
N VAL A 169 -57.93 45.02 3.01
CA VAL A 169 -57.10 44.47 4.09
C VAL A 169 -58.00 43.70 5.05
N VAL A 170 -57.95 42.37 5.01
CA VAL A 170 -58.48 41.49 6.06
C VAL A 170 -57.43 41.43 7.18
N ILE A 171 -57.79 41.90 8.37
CA ILE A 171 -56.94 41.80 9.56
C ILE A 171 -57.10 40.40 10.16
N GLU A 172 -56.13 39.51 9.97
CA GLU A 172 -56.04 38.26 10.72
C GLU A 172 -55.64 38.54 12.18
N LYS A 173 -56.45 38.05 13.13
CA LYS A 173 -56.08 38.03 14.55
C LYS A 173 -54.97 37.00 14.77
N VAL A 174 -53.76 37.49 15.03
CA VAL A 174 -52.64 36.66 15.49
C VAL A 174 -53.02 36.04 16.85
N PRO A 175 -52.97 34.71 17.00
CA PRO A 175 -53.23 34.03 18.28
C PRO A 175 -52.28 34.50 19.40
N ASP A 176 -52.78 34.62 20.63
CA ASP A 176 -52.02 35.18 21.78
C ASP A 176 -50.74 34.38 22.12
N ASP A 177 -50.68 33.10 21.75
CA ASP A 177 -49.56 32.17 21.99
C ASP A 177 -48.56 32.07 20.83
N TYR A 178 -48.79 32.82 19.75
CA TYR A 178 -48.00 32.75 18.51
C TYR A 178 -46.52 33.11 18.73
N GLU A 179 -46.25 34.19 19.47
CA GLU A 179 -44.87 34.63 19.71
C GLU A 179 -44.12 33.67 20.65
N SER A 180 -44.78 33.08 21.65
CA SER A 180 -44.18 32.05 22.51
C SER A 180 -43.83 30.78 21.72
N THR A 181 -44.72 30.35 20.82
CA THR A 181 -44.51 29.18 19.96
C THR A 181 -43.38 29.41 18.95
N LYS A 182 -43.29 30.62 18.38
CA LYS A 182 -42.23 31.03 17.47
C LYS A 182 -40.86 31.08 18.17
N GLN A 183 -40.82 31.56 19.40
CA GLN A 183 -39.59 31.61 20.20
C GLN A 183 -39.11 30.20 20.57
N LEU A 184 -40.04 29.31 20.99
CA LEU A 184 -39.73 27.91 21.26
C LEU A 184 -39.22 27.17 20.02
N ASN A 185 -39.88 27.34 18.87
CA ASN A 185 -39.42 26.75 17.61
C ASN A 185 -38.03 27.24 17.23
N ARG A 186 -37.71 28.52 17.48
CA ARG A 186 -36.36 29.04 17.21
C ARG A 186 -35.31 28.36 18.09
N THR A 187 -35.58 28.24 19.40
CA THR A 187 -34.67 27.54 20.33
C THR A 187 -34.50 26.05 19.99
N LEU A 188 -35.58 25.37 19.58
CA LEU A 188 -35.51 23.98 19.13
C LEU A 188 -34.68 23.86 17.85
N LEU A 189 -34.83 24.79 16.91
CA LEU A 189 -34.05 24.81 15.67
C LEU A 189 -32.55 24.97 15.95
N ASP A 190 -32.19 25.87 16.87
CA ASP A 190 -30.80 26.12 17.26
C ASP A 190 -30.18 24.90 17.95
N LYS A 191 -30.92 24.26 18.89
CA LYS A 191 -30.49 23.00 19.50
C LYS A 191 -30.34 21.86 18.49
N ASN A 192 -31.24 21.78 17.51
CA ASN A 192 -31.18 20.72 16.51
C ASN A 192 -29.95 20.89 15.60
N LYS A 193 -29.58 22.13 15.27
CA LYS A 193 -28.33 22.44 14.58
C LYS A 193 -27.11 22.05 15.41
N GLU A 194 -27.10 22.39 16.69
CA GLU A 194 -25.99 22.08 17.60
C GLU A 194 -25.81 20.55 17.77
N LEU A 195 -26.92 19.81 17.91
CA LEU A 195 -26.92 18.35 17.91
C LEU A 195 -26.43 17.77 16.58
N SER A 196 -26.84 18.35 15.44
CA SER A 196 -26.34 17.93 14.12
C SER A 196 -24.83 18.10 14.00
N THR A 197 -24.28 19.25 14.44
CA THR A 197 -22.83 19.49 14.41
C THR A 197 -22.08 18.51 15.30
N THR A 198 -22.56 18.28 16.53
CA THR A 198 -21.88 17.32 17.44
C THR A 198 -21.95 15.87 16.95
N LEU A 199 -23.04 15.49 16.26
CA LEU A 199 -23.16 14.18 15.64
C LEU A 199 -22.14 14.01 14.50
N GLU A 200 -22.01 15.01 13.62
CA GLU A 200 -21.02 15.02 12.54
C GLU A 200 -19.57 14.92 13.09
N GLU A 201 -19.28 15.63 14.18
CA GLU A 201 -17.97 15.55 14.86
C GLU A 201 -17.69 14.15 15.42
N ALA A 202 -18.67 13.53 16.07
CA ALA A 202 -18.55 12.19 16.63
C ALA A 202 -18.39 11.11 15.55
N GLU A 203 -19.10 11.24 14.43
CA GLU A 203 -18.96 10.36 13.27
C GLU A 203 -17.55 10.48 12.66
N TRP A 204 -17.04 11.71 12.53
CA TRP A 204 -15.68 11.95 12.06
C TRP A 204 -14.62 11.32 12.98
N GLU A 205 -14.78 11.45 14.30
CA GLU A 205 -13.88 10.80 15.26
C GLU A 205 -13.93 9.28 15.16
N LEU A 206 -15.13 8.71 14.98
CA LEU A 206 -15.31 7.28 14.84
C LEU A 206 -14.57 6.73 13.61
N ASP A 207 -14.71 7.40 12.47
CA ASP A 207 -14.05 6.97 11.23
C ASP A 207 -12.53 7.15 11.28
N SER A 208 -12.06 8.23 11.92
CA SER A 208 -10.64 8.43 12.24
C SER A 208 -10.08 7.26 13.07
N LYS A 209 -10.80 6.84 14.12
CA LYS A 209 -10.40 5.70 14.96
C LYS A 209 -10.43 4.36 14.22
N LYS A 210 -11.41 4.13 13.33
CA LYS A 210 -11.44 2.92 12.49
C LYS A 210 -10.22 2.83 11.58
N LEU A 211 -9.81 3.95 10.99
CA LEU A 211 -8.63 4.02 10.13
C LEU A 211 -7.34 3.72 10.91
N GLU A 212 -7.22 4.29 12.11
CA GLU A 212 -6.10 4.01 13.02
C GLU A 212 -6.05 2.52 13.40
N LEU A 213 -7.19 1.91 13.74
CA LEU A 213 -7.28 0.49 14.05
C LEU A 213 -6.89 -0.40 12.86
N SER A 214 -7.32 -0.05 11.65
CA SER A 214 -6.93 -0.77 10.43
C SER A 214 -5.42 -0.70 10.18
N THR A 215 -4.83 0.48 10.40
CA THR A 215 -3.37 0.69 10.29
C THR A 215 -2.61 -0.16 11.30
N ILE A 216 -3.03 -0.14 12.57
CA ILE A 216 -2.44 -0.95 13.64
C ILE A 216 -2.55 -2.45 13.32
N LYS A 217 -3.68 -2.90 12.76
CA LYS A 217 -3.88 -4.30 12.36
C LYS A 217 -2.89 -4.72 11.27
N LEU A 218 -2.67 -3.87 10.26
CA LEU A 218 -1.70 -4.12 9.20
C LEU A 218 -0.27 -4.14 9.74
N GLU A 219 0.08 -3.20 10.61
CA GLU A 219 1.40 -3.17 11.26
C GLU A 219 1.63 -4.41 12.12
N SER A 220 0.61 -4.87 12.85
CA SER A 220 0.65 -6.12 13.62
C SER A 220 0.91 -7.35 12.73
N GLN A 221 0.24 -7.45 11.58
CA GLN A 221 0.49 -8.52 10.61
C GLN A 221 1.93 -8.49 10.07
N ARG A 222 2.44 -7.31 9.73
CA ARG A 222 3.84 -7.15 9.28
C ARG A 222 4.83 -7.53 10.37
N ALA A 223 4.55 -7.18 11.63
CA ALA A 223 5.38 -7.57 12.77
C ALA A 223 5.41 -9.10 12.97
N ILE A 224 4.27 -9.78 12.81
CA ILE A 224 4.20 -11.25 12.87
C ILE A 224 5.05 -11.87 11.76
N GLU A 225 4.97 -11.35 10.53
CA GLU A 225 5.74 -11.86 9.39
C GLU A 225 7.25 -11.71 9.61
N VAL A 226 7.70 -10.52 10.02
CA VAL A 226 9.11 -10.29 10.37
C VAL A 226 9.57 -11.23 11.49
N THR A 227 8.72 -11.47 12.50
CA THR A 227 9.04 -12.40 13.59
C THR A 227 9.23 -13.83 13.08
N ASN A 228 8.41 -14.28 12.13
CA ASN A 228 8.56 -15.60 11.52
C ASN A 228 9.85 -15.71 10.71
N GLN A 229 10.20 -14.67 9.95
CA GLN A 229 11.45 -14.61 9.20
C GLN A 229 12.67 -14.65 10.12
N ILE A 230 12.65 -13.92 11.24
CA ILE A 230 13.70 -13.96 12.26
C ILE A 230 13.87 -15.38 12.80
N ARG A 231 12.77 -16.03 13.20
CA ARG A 231 12.81 -17.41 13.72
C ARG A 231 13.42 -18.40 12.72
N HIS A 232 13.10 -18.25 11.44
CA HIS A 232 13.67 -19.08 10.39
C HIS A 232 15.18 -18.83 10.20
N LEU A 233 15.61 -17.57 10.24
CA LEU A 233 17.04 -17.21 10.18
C LEU A 233 17.82 -17.71 11.41
N GLU A 234 17.23 -17.65 12.60
CA GLU A 234 17.81 -18.22 13.82
C GLU A 234 18.04 -19.73 13.69
N GLY A 235 17.07 -20.47 13.14
CA GLY A 235 17.26 -21.90 12.87
C GLY A 235 18.36 -22.20 11.85
N LYS A 236 18.52 -21.36 10.80
CA LYS A 236 19.65 -21.47 9.86
C LYS A 236 20.98 -21.15 10.54
N LYS A 237 21.01 -20.15 11.42
CA LYS A 237 22.20 -19.77 12.18
C LYS A 237 22.66 -20.90 13.11
N GLU A 238 21.75 -21.52 13.84
CA GLU A 238 22.06 -22.64 14.74
C GLU A 238 22.69 -23.82 13.97
N LYS A 239 22.14 -24.17 12.80
CA LYS A 239 22.73 -25.20 11.93
C LYS A 239 24.15 -24.83 11.51
N LEU A 240 24.39 -23.57 11.13
CA LEU A 240 25.71 -23.09 10.74
C LEU A 240 26.70 -23.14 11.92
N GLU A 241 26.28 -22.71 13.12
CA GLU A 241 27.10 -22.73 14.34
C GLU A 241 27.52 -24.17 14.71
N ASN A 242 26.60 -25.14 14.58
CA ASN A 242 26.90 -26.55 14.78
C ASN A 242 27.91 -27.09 13.76
N LEU A 243 27.80 -26.69 12.49
CA LEU A 243 28.76 -27.06 11.44
C LEU A 243 30.15 -26.46 11.73
N VAL A 244 30.22 -25.18 12.09
CA VAL A 244 31.49 -24.51 12.45
C VAL A 244 32.15 -25.20 13.64
N THR A 245 31.37 -25.56 14.66
CA THR A 245 31.86 -26.29 15.84
C THR A 245 32.43 -27.64 15.44
N SER A 246 31.70 -28.42 14.63
CA SER A 246 32.15 -29.73 14.14
C SER A 246 33.44 -29.62 13.31
N ILE A 247 33.54 -28.61 12.44
CA ILE A 247 34.74 -28.36 11.63
C ILE A 247 35.93 -27.97 12.51
N SER A 248 35.70 -27.15 13.54
CA SER A 248 36.73 -26.75 14.49
C SER A 248 37.28 -27.95 15.28
N GLU A 249 36.39 -28.80 15.79
CA GLU A 249 36.77 -30.04 16.49
C GLU A 249 37.60 -30.96 15.59
N LEU A 250 37.15 -31.18 14.34
CA LEU A 250 37.91 -31.96 13.36
C LEU A 250 39.28 -31.34 13.07
N SER A 251 39.35 -30.02 12.92
CA SER A 251 40.62 -29.30 12.67
C SER A 251 41.59 -29.45 13.83
N SER A 252 41.10 -29.39 15.07
CA SER A 252 41.90 -29.63 16.27
C SER A 252 42.47 -31.05 16.28
N ILE A 253 41.62 -32.06 16.03
CA ILE A 253 42.05 -33.47 15.98
C ILE A 253 43.11 -33.68 14.89
N ILE A 254 42.92 -33.11 13.69
CA ILE A 254 43.90 -33.19 12.60
C ILE A 254 45.24 -32.60 13.04
N SER A 255 45.23 -31.42 13.67
CA SER A 255 46.44 -30.78 14.19
C SER A 255 47.14 -31.64 15.25
N ASP A 256 46.38 -32.26 16.16
CA ASP A 256 46.94 -33.14 17.19
C ASP A 256 47.59 -34.40 16.59
N VAL A 257 46.95 -35.01 15.59
CA VAL A 257 47.50 -36.17 14.87
C VAL A 257 48.78 -35.79 14.14
N GLN A 258 48.79 -34.66 13.43
CA GLN A 258 49.99 -34.15 12.74
C GLN A 258 51.13 -33.91 13.73
N ASN A 259 50.86 -33.20 14.82
CA ASN A 259 51.85 -32.94 15.87
C ASN A 259 52.38 -34.21 16.53
N PHE A 260 51.53 -35.20 16.79
CA PHE A 260 51.95 -36.49 17.32
C PHE A 260 52.94 -37.19 16.38
N PHE A 261 52.65 -37.21 15.07
CA PHE A 261 53.54 -37.82 14.10
C PHE A 261 54.88 -37.07 13.95
N ASP A 262 54.82 -35.73 13.92
CA ASP A 262 56.00 -34.88 13.70
C ASP A 262 56.91 -34.80 14.93
N THR A 263 56.36 -34.93 16.14
CA THR A 263 57.14 -34.80 17.38
C THR A 263 57.42 -36.14 18.07
N LYS A 264 56.37 -36.94 18.34
CA LYS A 264 56.47 -38.16 19.16
C LYS A 264 56.90 -39.37 18.34
N MET A 265 56.44 -39.48 17.10
CA MET A 265 56.74 -40.63 16.23
C MET A 265 57.95 -40.42 15.31
N ALA A 266 58.42 -39.18 15.15
CA ALA A 266 59.61 -38.88 14.35
C ALA A 266 60.83 -39.75 14.67
N PRO A 267 61.16 -40.08 15.94
CA PRO A 267 62.27 -40.97 16.26
C PRO A 267 62.14 -42.39 15.67
N LEU A 268 60.92 -42.92 15.52
CA LEU A 268 60.71 -44.23 14.90
C LEU A 268 60.89 -44.19 13.38
N ARG A 269 60.62 -43.04 12.75
CA ARG A 269 60.83 -42.83 11.31
C ARG A 269 62.28 -42.51 10.96
N PHE A 270 62.96 -41.74 11.81
CA PHE A 270 64.23 -41.09 11.45
C PHE A 270 65.43 -41.47 12.33
N LYS A 271 65.24 -42.18 13.47
CA LYS A 271 66.35 -42.68 14.30
C LYS A 271 66.40 -44.22 14.25
N PRO A 272 67.60 -44.84 14.34
CA PRO A 272 67.76 -46.29 14.34
C PRO A 272 67.41 -46.92 15.71
N ILE A 273 66.39 -46.41 16.41
CA ILE A 273 65.99 -46.89 17.75
C ILE A 273 65.58 -48.37 17.68
N ILE A 274 64.89 -48.77 16.60
CA ILE A 274 64.47 -50.15 16.36
C ILE A 274 65.67 -51.10 16.17
N ASN A 275 66.81 -50.59 15.69
CA ASN A 275 68.00 -51.39 15.43
C ASN A 275 68.85 -51.65 16.69
N ASN A 276 68.60 -50.92 17.79
CA ASN A 276 69.46 -50.90 18.98
C ASN A 276 68.84 -51.58 20.22
N VAL A 277 67.63 -52.13 20.12
CA VAL A 277 66.95 -52.86 21.22
C VAL A 277 66.84 -54.34 20.85
N ASN A 278 66.87 -55.25 21.82
CA ASN A 278 66.85 -56.71 21.64
C ASN A 278 65.85 -57.13 20.54
N ALA A 279 66.40 -57.51 19.38
CA ALA A 279 65.74 -57.35 18.07
C ALA A 279 64.38 -58.05 17.95
N HIS A 280 64.15 -59.13 18.68
CA HIS A 280 62.92 -59.91 18.57
C HIS A 280 61.71 -59.31 19.30
N TYR A 281 61.89 -58.76 20.51
CA TYR A 281 60.77 -58.22 21.29
C TYR A 281 60.31 -56.87 20.73
N SER A 282 61.25 -55.97 20.43
CA SER A 282 60.94 -54.62 19.94
C SER A 282 60.33 -54.61 18.53
N VAL A 283 60.77 -55.49 17.63
CA VAL A 283 60.18 -55.60 16.28
C VAL A 283 58.74 -56.15 16.36
N THR A 284 58.49 -57.13 17.22
CA THR A 284 57.14 -57.70 17.40
C THR A 284 56.16 -56.65 17.92
N GLU A 285 56.55 -55.86 18.93
CA GLU A 285 55.68 -54.82 19.51
C GLU A 285 55.46 -53.65 18.55
N VAL A 286 56.49 -53.22 17.80
CA VAL A 286 56.33 -52.20 16.75
C VAL A 286 55.42 -52.71 15.62
N THR A 287 55.55 -53.97 15.22
CA THR A 287 54.68 -54.59 14.21
C THR A 287 53.22 -54.63 14.66
N LYS A 288 52.96 -54.99 15.93
CA LYS A 288 51.60 -54.91 16.51
C LYS A 288 51.05 -53.50 16.45
N MET A 289 51.83 -52.49 16.86
CA MET A 289 51.42 -51.08 16.79
C MET A 289 51.06 -50.65 15.37
N VAL A 290 51.87 -50.99 14.36
CA VAL A 290 51.59 -50.66 12.95
C VAL A 290 50.30 -51.33 12.48
N ASN A 291 50.10 -52.62 12.80
CA ASN A 291 48.88 -53.33 12.43
C ASN A 291 47.63 -52.74 13.08
N THR A 292 47.73 -52.25 14.32
CA THR A 292 46.63 -51.53 14.99
C THR A 292 46.29 -50.23 14.24
N VAL A 293 47.29 -49.43 13.85
CA VAL A 293 47.07 -48.21 13.06
C VAL A 293 46.49 -48.54 11.69
N GLN A 294 46.96 -49.60 11.03
CA GLN A 294 46.43 -50.06 9.74
C GLN A 294 44.95 -50.46 9.86
N THR A 295 44.60 -51.22 10.89
CA THR A 295 43.21 -51.64 11.13
C THR A 295 42.30 -50.42 11.35
N TRP A 296 42.76 -49.44 12.13
CA TRP A 296 42.03 -48.20 12.33
C TRP A 296 41.85 -47.42 11.01
N CYS A 297 42.89 -47.31 10.18
CA CYS A 297 42.77 -46.69 8.85
C CYS A 297 41.71 -47.39 7.98
N ASP A 298 41.72 -48.73 7.94
CA ASP A 298 40.75 -49.52 7.17
C ASP A 298 39.32 -49.32 7.67
N GLU A 299 39.12 -49.13 8.97
CA GLU A 299 37.82 -48.77 9.55
C GLU A 299 37.40 -47.35 9.18
N MET A 300 38.31 -46.37 9.24
CA MET A 300 38.02 -44.99 8.87
C MET A 300 37.65 -44.86 7.39
N TYR A 301 38.33 -45.58 6.50
CA TYR A 301 38.00 -45.60 5.06
C TYR A 301 36.60 -46.11 4.76
N LYS A 302 35.98 -46.90 5.64
CA LYS A 302 34.57 -47.33 5.49
C LYS A 302 33.58 -46.20 5.82
N ILE A 303 33.99 -45.23 6.63
CA ILE A 303 33.14 -44.13 7.13
C ILE A 303 33.27 -42.88 6.25
N ILE A 304 34.45 -42.67 5.65
CA ILE A 304 34.69 -41.56 4.72
C ILE A 304 33.81 -41.74 3.47
N PRO A 305 32.92 -40.80 3.13
CA PRO A 305 32.08 -40.91 1.94
C PRO A 305 32.94 -40.98 0.66
N SER A 306 32.74 -42.01 -0.16
CA SER A 306 33.29 -42.06 -1.52
C SER A 306 32.77 -40.87 -2.32
N GLY A 307 33.66 -40.08 -2.93
CA GLY A 307 33.47 -38.70 -3.40
C GLY A 307 32.40 -38.37 -4.46
N ASN A 308 31.23 -39.01 -4.45
CA ASN A 308 30.12 -38.77 -5.38
C ASN A 308 28.76 -38.47 -4.70
N ARG A 309 28.74 -37.93 -3.48
CA ARG A 309 27.53 -37.25 -3.01
C ARG A 309 27.53 -35.82 -3.56
N LYS A 310 26.80 -35.61 -4.65
CA LYS A 310 26.33 -34.27 -5.05
C LYS A 310 25.74 -33.63 -3.79
N THR A 311 26.27 -32.47 -3.41
CA THR A 311 25.66 -31.56 -2.45
C THR A 311 24.27 -31.19 -2.94
N VAL A 312 23.28 -32.00 -2.57
CA VAL A 312 21.88 -31.62 -2.60
C VAL A 312 21.65 -30.84 -1.31
N GLU A 313 21.93 -29.55 -1.38
CA GLU A 313 21.10 -28.54 -0.74
C GLU A 313 21.35 -27.28 -1.56
N GLU A 314 20.50 -27.15 -2.58
CA GLU A 314 20.14 -25.85 -3.11
C GLU A 314 19.92 -24.93 -1.91
N VAL A 315 20.86 -24.01 -1.74
CA VAL A 315 20.51 -22.67 -1.31
C VAL A 315 19.52 -22.17 -2.37
N ILE A 316 18.24 -22.54 -2.21
CA ILE A 316 17.14 -21.92 -2.92
C ILE A 316 17.13 -20.47 -2.40
N ILE A 317 17.80 -19.64 -3.19
CA ILE A 317 17.53 -18.23 -3.36
C ILE A 317 16.27 -18.20 -4.24
N ASN A 318 15.24 -17.46 -3.80
CA ASN A 318 13.88 -17.33 -4.36
C ASN A 318 12.91 -18.43 -3.86
N GLU A 319 11.89 -18.15 -3.06
CA GLU A 319 10.93 -17.03 -3.11
C GLU A 319 10.72 -16.35 -1.76
#